data_AF-A0A8J7X685-F1
#
_entry.id   AF-A0A8J7X685-F1
#
_cell.length_a   1.000
_cell.length_b   1.000
_cell.length_c   1.000
_cell.angle_alpha   90.00
_cell.angle_beta   90.00
_cell.angle_gamma   90.00
#
_symmetry.space_group_name_H-M   'P 1'
#
loop_
_entity.id
_entity.type
_entity.pdbx_description
1 polymer ?
#
loop_
_entity_poly.entity_id
_entity_poly.type
_entity_poly.pdbx_seq_one_letter_code
_entity_poly.pdbx_strand_id
1 'polypeptide(L)'
;MRHAIETGLSFGLTSGIITTLGLMVGLHSGTGSDAVVIGGILTIAIADAFSDALGIHMSEEAENKHTYTEVWEATLSTFFFKFIFASTFIIPVLVLKLSTAIGVSVVYGLVVLVLLNLRLARNQHISPLKPILEHLTIALVVIVLTHLVGDWISRFFG
;
A
#
# COMPACT_ATOMS: atom_id res chain seq x y z
N MET A 1 -14.88 10.76 10.33
CA MET A 1 -14.76 11.72 9.20
C MET A 1 -16.02 11.57 8.34
N ARG A 2 -16.17 12.24 7.19
CA ARG A 2 -17.20 11.79 6.22
C ARG A 2 -16.84 10.36 5.79
N HIS A 3 -17.83 9.47 5.75
CA HIS A 3 -17.66 8.04 5.47
C HIS A 3 -16.78 7.79 4.24
N ALA A 4 -17.09 8.46 3.11
CA ALA A 4 -16.35 8.35 1.85
C ALA A 4 -14.83 8.61 1.98
N ILE A 5 -14.43 9.62 2.75
CA ILE A 5 -13.01 9.95 2.96
C ILE A 5 -12.32 8.91 3.85
N GLU A 6 -13.04 8.39 4.85
CA GLU A 6 -12.54 7.37 5.75
C GLU A 6 -12.35 6.02 5.03
N THR A 7 -13.27 5.66 4.12
CA THR A 7 -13.15 4.52 3.20
C THR A 7 -11.89 4.66 2.34
N GLY A 8 -11.75 5.78 1.64
CA GLY A 8 -10.61 5.98 0.75
C GLY A 8 -9.26 6.07 1.47
N LEU A 9 -9.22 6.67 2.67
CA LEU A 9 -8.02 6.68 3.51
C LEU A 9 -7.64 5.27 3.95
N SER A 10 -8.59 4.52 4.51
CA SER A 10 -8.31 3.21 5.12
C SER A 10 -7.87 2.21 4.07
N PHE A 11 -8.59 2.16 2.95
CA PHE A 11 -8.29 1.27 1.84
C PHE A 11 -7.02 1.71 1.08
N GLY A 12 -6.98 2.97 0.65
CA GLY A 12 -5.88 3.49 -0.17
C GLY A 12 -4.53 3.43 0.53
N LEU A 13 -4.47 3.78 1.82
CA LEU A 13 -3.23 3.67 2.60
C LEU A 13 -2.82 2.20 2.79
N THR A 14 -3.74 1.34 3.22
CA THR A 14 -3.40 -0.07 3.52
C THR A 14 -2.93 -0.81 2.25
N SER A 15 -3.69 -0.69 1.16
CA SER A 15 -3.36 -1.25 -0.15
C SER A 15 -2.06 -0.65 -0.68
N GLY A 16 -1.91 0.68 -0.63
CA GLY A 16 -0.71 1.38 -1.08
C GLY A 16 0.56 0.94 -0.35
N ILE A 17 0.50 0.68 0.96
CA ILE A 17 1.66 0.20 1.71
C ILE A 17 2.01 -1.24 1.34
N ILE A 18 1.03 -2.15 1.42
CA ILE A 18 1.29 -3.59 1.26
C ILE A 18 1.80 -3.88 -0.15
N THR A 19 1.15 -3.33 -1.17
CA THR A 19 1.52 -3.55 -2.56
C THR A 19 2.89 -2.96 -2.89
N THR A 20 3.17 -1.72 -2.44
CA THR A 20 4.48 -1.09 -2.70
C THR A 20 5.61 -1.82 -1.99
N LEU A 21 5.42 -2.23 -0.73
CA LEU A 21 6.43 -3.03 -0.01
C LEU A 21 6.69 -4.37 -0.69
N GLY A 22 5.63 -5.09 -1.06
CA GLY A 22 5.74 -6.36 -1.77
C GLY A 22 6.55 -6.22 -3.06
N LEU A 23 6.19 -5.22 -3.88
CA LEU A 23 6.87 -4.95 -5.14
C LEU A 23 8.34 -4.57 -4.93
N MET A 24 8.62 -3.62 -4.03
CA MET A 24 9.98 -3.14 -3.79
C MET A 24 10.91 -4.26 -3.32
N VAL A 25 10.45 -5.09 -2.38
CA VAL A 25 11.24 -6.20 -1.84
C VAL A 25 11.51 -7.25 -2.92
N GLY A 26 10.51 -7.60 -3.73
CA GLY A 26 10.67 -8.56 -4.81
C GLY A 26 11.57 -8.06 -5.94
N LEU A 27 11.46 -6.78 -6.32
CA LEU A 27 12.34 -6.17 -7.32
C LEU A 27 13.77 -6.02 -6.81
N HIS A 28 13.93 -5.70 -5.52
CA HIS A 28 15.25 -5.65 -4.88
C HIS A 28 15.94 -7.01 -4.91
N SER A 29 15.25 -8.08 -4.52
CA SER A 29 15.83 -9.42 -4.55
C SER A 29 16.09 -9.95 -5.96
N GLY A 30 15.23 -9.59 -6.91
CA GLY A 30 15.38 -9.98 -8.31
C GLY A 30 16.54 -9.30 -9.04
N THR A 31 16.76 -8.01 -8.79
CA THR A 31 17.62 -7.16 -9.66
C THR A 31 18.73 -6.41 -8.94
N GLY A 32 18.56 -6.10 -7.66
CA GLY A 32 19.47 -5.20 -6.93
C GLY A 32 19.59 -3.78 -7.49
N SER A 33 18.69 -3.35 -8.40
CA SER A 33 18.79 -2.08 -9.13
C SER A 33 17.85 -1.00 -8.59
N ASP A 34 18.41 0.13 -8.18
CA ASP A 34 17.67 1.32 -7.72
C ASP A 34 16.67 1.80 -8.78
N ALA A 35 17.10 1.84 -10.04
CA ALA A 35 16.29 2.31 -11.15
C ALA A 35 15.05 1.42 -11.37
N VAL A 36 15.21 0.10 -11.24
CA VAL A 36 14.11 -0.86 -11.36
C VAL A 36 13.13 -0.70 -10.21
N VAL A 37 13.63 -0.52 -8.97
CA VAL A 37 12.78 -0.33 -7.80
C VAL A 37 12.00 0.98 -7.89
N ILE A 38 12.65 2.10 -8.24
CA ILE A 38 11.99 3.40 -8.42
C ILE A 38 10.95 3.34 -9.55
N GLY A 39 11.32 2.75 -10.70
CA GLY A 39 10.40 2.56 -11.82
C GLY A 39 9.20 1.72 -11.44
N GLY A 40 9.40 0.65 -10.65
CA GLY A 40 8.35 -0.19 -10.10
C GLY A 40 7.40 0.60 -9.19
N ILE A 41 7.93 1.34 -8.21
CA ILE A 41 7.12 2.16 -7.29
C ILE A 41 6.27 3.17 -8.07
N LEU A 42 6.85 3.93 -8.99
CA LEU A 42 6.12 4.94 -9.76
C LEU A 42 5.03 4.32 -10.64
N THR A 43 5.35 3.23 -11.33
CA THR A 43 4.41 2.56 -12.23
C THR A 43 3.22 2.00 -11.45
N ILE A 44 3.47 1.33 -10.32
CA ILE A 44 2.39 0.76 -9.51
C ILE A 44 1.61 1.86 -8.79
N ALA A 45 2.27 2.91 -8.26
CA ALA A 45 1.60 4.03 -7.61
C ALA A 45 0.58 4.70 -8.53
N ILE A 46 0.84 4.77 -9.84
CA ILE A 46 -0.10 5.31 -10.82
C ILE A 46 -1.17 4.27 -11.19
N ALA A 47 -0.74 3.15 -11.78
CA ALA A 47 -1.68 2.18 -12.36
C ALA A 47 -2.61 1.57 -11.31
N ASP A 48 -2.04 1.19 -10.17
CA ASP A 48 -2.76 0.52 -9.10
C ASP A 48 -3.61 1.49 -8.28
N ALA A 49 -3.25 2.78 -8.19
CA ALA A 49 -4.12 3.79 -7.58
C ALA A 49 -5.36 4.09 -8.41
N PHE A 50 -5.23 4.18 -9.74
CA PHE A 50 -6.38 4.32 -10.63
C PHE A 50 -7.28 3.07 -10.59
N SER A 51 -6.69 1.88 -10.65
CA SER A 51 -7.41 0.60 -10.59
C SER A 51 -8.24 0.47 -9.30
N ASP A 52 -7.61 0.70 -8.15
CA ASP A 52 -8.28 0.62 -6.85
C ASP A 52 -9.34 1.71 -6.63
N ALA A 53 -9.07 2.93 -7.10
CA ALA A 53 -10.05 4.02 -7.01
C ALA A 53 -11.32 3.70 -7.82
N LEU A 54 -11.17 3.13 -9.02
CA LEU A 54 -12.30 2.63 -9.80
C LEU A 54 -12.98 1.43 -9.13
N GLY A 55 -12.21 0.53 -8.51
CA GLY A 55 -12.77 -0.57 -7.72
C GLY A 55 -13.68 -0.09 -6.59
N ILE A 56 -13.23 0.92 -5.82
CA ILE A 56 -14.04 1.54 -4.78
C ILE A 56 -15.24 2.30 -5.38
N HIS A 57 -15.06 3.01 -6.50
CA HIS A 57 -16.16 3.67 -7.21
C HIS A 57 -17.30 2.69 -7.52
N MET A 58 -16.95 1.57 -8.16
CA MET A 58 -17.91 0.54 -8.53
C MET A 58 -18.54 -0.13 -7.31
N SER A 59 -17.78 -0.35 -6.24
CA SER A 59 -18.29 -0.93 -4.99
C SER A 59 -19.34 -0.02 -4.35
N GLU A 60 -19.05 1.29 -4.22
CA GLU A 60 -19.95 2.28 -3.62
C GLU A 60 -21.20 2.52 -4.48
N GLU A 61 -21.05 2.53 -5.81
CA GLU A 61 -22.17 2.62 -6.76
C GLU A 61 -23.08 1.39 -6.68
N ALA A 62 -22.50 0.19 -6.58
CA ALA A 62 -23.25 -1.07 -6.51
C ALA A 62 -24.05 -1.23 -5.21
N GLU A 63 -23.63 -0.59 -4.11
CA GLU A 63 -24.40 -0.60 -2.86
C GLU A 63 -25.74 0.12 -2.98
N ASN A 64 -25.88 1.06 -3.92
CA ASN A 64 -27.08 1.85 -4.17
C ASN A 64 -27.67 2.54 -2.91
N LYS A 65 -26.78 2.88 -1.96
CA LYS A 65 -27.09 3.61 -0.71
C LYS A 65 -26.46 5.00 -0.67
N HIS A 66 -25.40 5.21 -1.45
CA HIS A 66 -24.59 6.42 -1.44
C HIS A 66 -24.99 7.35 -2.57
N THR A 67 -24.91 8.66 -2.30
CA THR A 67 -25.15 9.68 -3.33
C THR A 67 -24.01 9.69 -4.36
N TYR A 68 -24.30 10.14 -5.57
CA TYR A 68 -23.28 10.33 -6.63
C TYR A 68 -22.05 11.11 -6.13
N THR A 69 -22.27 12.13 -5.30
CA THR A 69 -21.20 12.92 -4.68
C THR A 69 -20.35 12.12 -3.70
N GLU A 70 -20.95 11.24 -2.88
CA GLU A 70 -20.21 10.41 -1.93
C GLU A 70 -19.38 9.34 -2.63
N VAL A 71 -19.91 8.73 -3.69
CA VAL A 71 -19.18 7.76 -4.53
C VAL A 71 -17.91 8.40 -5.09
N TRP A 72 -18.03 9.58 -5.71
CA TRP A 72 -16.87 10.30 -6.26
C TRP A 72 -15.88 10.77 -5.19
N GLU A 73 -16.36 11.17 -4.01
CA GLU A 73 -15.48 11.49 -2.89
C GLU A 73 -14.67 10.26 -2.44
N ALA A 74 -15.29 9.08 -2.37
CA ALA A 74 -14.59 7.85 -2.02
C ALA A 74 -13.56 7.47 -3.09
N THR A 75 -13.90 7.62 -4.37
CA THR A 75 -13.00 7.39 -5.52
C THR A 75 -11.76 8.30 -5.45
N LEU A 76 -11.97 9.62 -5.37
CA LEU A 76 -10.88 10.59 -5.36
C LEU A 76 -10.04 10.46 -4.09
N SER A 77 -10.67 10.19 -2.95
CA SER A 77 -9.98 9.93 -1.69
C SER A 77 -9.10 8.67 -1.79
N THR A 78 -9.62 7.59 -2.37
CA THR A 78 -8.87 6.34 -2.55
C THR A 78 -7.65 6.56 -3.44
N PHE A 79 -7.87 7.18 -4.61
CA PHE A 79 -6.79 7.52 -5.54
C PHE A 79 -5.71 8.34 -4.83
N PHE A 80 -6.11 9.43 -4.17
CA PHE A 80 -5.20 10.37 -3.53
C PHE A 80 -4.35 9.68 -2.45
N PHE A 81 -4.98 8.98 -1.51
CA PHE A 81 -4.24 8.35 -0.43
C PHE A 81 -3.34 7.23 -0.96
N LYS A 82 -3.83 6.38 -1.87
CA LYS A 82 -3.02 5.30 -2.43
C LYS A 82 -1.80 5.83 -3.19
N PHE A 83 -2.01 6.79 -4.10
CA PHE A 83 -0.94 7.40 -4.89
C PHE A 83 0.12 8.07 -4.01
N ILE A 84 -0.31 8.89 -3.04
CA ILE A 84 0.61 9.64 -2.18
C ILE A 84 1.40 8.70 -1.27
N PHE A 85 0.73 7.77 -0.58
CA PHE A 85 1.43 6.85 0.33
C PHE A 85 2.37 5.92 -0.42
N ALA A 86 1.98 5.37 -1.57
CA ALA A 86 2.89 4.57 -2.40
C ALA A 86 4.12 5.39 -2.84
N SER A 87 3.92 6.65 -3.26
CA SER A 87 5.00 7.53 -3.69
C SER A 87 5.99 7.89 -2.56
N THR A 88 5.56 7.88 -1.29
CA THR A 88 6.46 8.15 -0.16
C THR A 88 7.61 7.16 -0.03
N PHE A 89 7.44 5.92 -0.54
CA PHE A 89 8.48 4.89 -0.51
C PHE A 89 9.66 5.15 -1.45
N ILE A 90 9.54 6.14 -2.34
CA ILE A 90 10.67 6.59 -3.16
C ILE A 90 11.71 7.29 -2.29
N ILE A 91 11.29 7.97 -1.21
CA ILE A 91 12.17 8.81 -0.39
C ILE A 91 13.32 7.99 0.22
N PRO A 92 13.09 6.84 0.89
CA PRO A 92 14.19 6.01 1.39
C PRO A 92 15.16 5.56 0.29
N VAL A 93 14.66 5.23 -0.90
CA VAL A 93 15.48 4.73 -2.03
C VAL A 93 16.37 5.84 -2.62
N LEU A 94 15.91 7.09 -2.61
CA LEU A 94 16.71 8.23 -3.09
C LEU A 94 17.80 8.66 -2.11
N VAL A 95 17.62 8.43 -0.81
CA VAL A 95 18.49 8.98 0.24
C VAL A 95 19.47 7.94 0.81
N LEU A 96 19.13 6.65 0.72
CA LEU A 96 19.88 5.54 1.32
C LEU A 96 20.34 4.54 0.27
N LYS A 97 21.36 3.74 0.61
CA LYS A 97 21.75 2.57 -0.19
C LYS A 97 20.59 1.57 -0.24
N LEU A 98 20.37 0.92 -1.38
CA LEU A 98 19.20 0.08 -1.64
C LEU A 98 18.84 -0.89 -0.51
N SER A 99 19.79 -1.71 -0.04
CA SER A 99 19.52 -2.68 1.03
C SER A 99 19.08 -2.01 2.34
N THR A 100 19.65 -0.85 2.66
CA THR A 100 19.24 -0.05 3.83
C THR A 100 17.89 0.61 3.59
N ALA A 101 17.65 1.13 2.37
CA ALA A 101 16.38 1.72 1.96
C ALA A 101 15.23 0.72 2.10
N ILE A 102 15.41 -0.53 1.67
CA ILE A 102 14.39 -1.57 1.81
C ILE A 102 14.08 -1.85 3.29
N GLY A 103 15.09 -2.01 4.14
CA GLY A 103 14.87 -2.22 5.57
C GLY A 103 14.12 -1.06 6.23
N VAL A 104 14.51 0.18 5.91
CA VAL A 104 13.83 1.39 6.41
C VAL A 104 12.39 1.47 5.90
N SER A 105 12.16 1.19 4.61
CA SER A 105 10.84 1.16 4.00
C SER A 105 9.92 0.14 4.68
N VAL A 106 10.40 -1.08 4.96
CA VAL A 106 9.62 -2.11 5.67
C VAL A 106 9.21 -1.60 7.05
N VAL A 107 10.15 -1.09 7.85
CA VAL A 107 9.83 -0.54 9.18
C VAL A 107 8.84 0.61 9.07
N TYR A 108 9.08 1.56 8.15
CA TYR A 108 8.18 2.69 7.91
C TYR A 108 6.76 2.24 7.56
N GLY A 109 6.60 1.33 6.58
CA GLY A 109 5.28 0.87 6.16
C GLY A 109 4.54 0.11 7.26
N LEU A 110 5.22 -0.75 8.01
CA LEU A 110 4.61 -1.45 9.16
C LEU A 110 4.17 -0.47 10.26
N VAL A 111 4.99 0.55 10.56
CA VAL A 111 4.62 1.60 11.53
C VAL A 111 3.39 2.37 11.05
N VAL A 112 3.34 2.77 9.79
CA VAL A 112 2.19 3.51 9.26
C VAL A 112 0.91 2.65 9.26
N LEU A 113 1.00 1.35 8.97
CA LEU A 113 -0.12 0.41 9.10
C LEU A 113 -0.64 0.30 10.55
N VAL A 114 0.28 0.21 11.52
CA VAL A 114 -0.08 0.20 12.95
C VAL A 114 -0.78 1.49 13.33
N LEU A 115 -0.22 2.65 12.96
CA LEU A 115 -0.79 3.96 13.27
C LEU A 115 -2.19 4.13 12.66
N LEU A 116 -2.40 3.70 11.42
CA LEU A 116 -3.71 3.73 10.79
C LEU A 116 -4.72 2.87 11.58
N ASN A 117 -4.36 1.63 11.88
CA ASN A 117 -5.26 0.71 12.59
C ASN A 117 -5.58 1.19 14.01
N LEU A 118 -4.62 1.78 14.73
CA LEU A 118 -4.86 2.43 16.02
C LEU A 118 -5.86 3.58 15.90
N ARG A 119 -5.75 4.40 14.85
CA ARG A 119 -6.68 5.51 14.59
C ARG A 119 -8.08 4.99 14.28
N LEU A 120 -8.22 3.99 13.42
CA LEU A 120 -9.51 3.42 13.04
C LEU A 120 -10.20 2.73 14.21
N ALA A 121 -9.46 1.94 14.98
CA ALA A 121 -9.99 1.28 16.17
C ALA A 121 -10.47 2.28 17.22
N ARG A 122 -9.75 3.41 17.40
CA ARG A 122 -10.18 4.50 18.28
C ARG A 122 -11.47 5.15 17.79
N ASN A 123 -11.62 5.39 16.49
CA ASN A 123 -12.84 5.95 15.91
C ASN A 123 -14.05 5.01 16.04
N GLN A 124 -13.81 3.70 15.95
CA GLN A 124 -14.83 2.67 16.00
C GLN A 124 -15.10 2.13 17.43
N HIS A 125 -14.37 2.63 18.44
CA HIS A 125 -14.44 2.15 19.82
C HIS A 125 -14.24 0.63 20.00
N ILE A 126 -13.40 0.03 19.15
CA ILE A 126 -13.06 -1.40 19.20
C ILE A 126 -11.61 -1.62 19.66
N SER A 127 -11.29 -2.85 20.06
CA SER A 127 -9.90 -3.22 20.40
C SER A 127 -9.01 -3.21 19.15
N PRO A 128 -7.87 -2.48 19.15
CA PRO A 128 -7.01 -2.35 17.97
C PRO A 128 -6.16 -3.58 17.66
N LEU A 129 -5.92 -4.45 18.65
CA LEU A 129 -4.92 -5.52 18.55
C LEU A 129 -5.22 -6.50 17.43
N LYS A 130 -6.48 -6.92 17.28
CA LYS A 130 -6.84 -7.93 16.28
C LYS A 130 -6.66 -7.41 14.84
N PRO A 131 -7.21 -6.25 14.43
CA PRO A 131 -6.94 -5.68 13.10
C PRO A 131 -5.47 -5.41 12.83
N ILE A 132 -4.71 -4.93 13.83
CA ILE A 132 -3.26 -4.71 13.66
C ILE A 132 -2.55 -6.02 13.32
N LEU A 133 -2.82 -7.09 14.08
CA LEU A 133 -2.18 -8.38 13.86
C LEU A 133 -2.55 -8.98 12.49
N GLU A 134 -3.81 -8.86 12.07
CA GLU A 134 -4.24 -9.32 10.75
C GLU A 134 -3.49 -8.60 9.61
N HIS A 135 -3.50 -7.27 9.61
CA HIS A 135 -2.85 -6.49 8.56
C HIS A 135 -1.32 -6.67 8.55
N LEU A 136 -0.68 -6.72 9.71
CA LEU A 136 0.77 -6.97 9.79
C LEU A 136 1.12 -8.37 9.30
N THR A 137 0.31 -9.38 9.64
CA THR A 137 0.54 -10.75 9.17
C THR A 137 0.44 -10.82 7.65
N ILE A 138 -0.60 -10.21 7.07
CA ILE A 138 -0.76 -10.15 5.61
C ILE A 138 0.42 -9.43 4.96
N ALA A 139 0.82 -8.27 5.50
CA ALA A 139 1.96 -7.51 4.99
C ALA A 139 3.26 -8.34 5.01
N LEU A 140 3.54 -9.05 6.11
CA LEU A 140 4.71 -9.91 6.23
C LEU A 140 4.65 -11.10 5.26
N VAL A 141 3.49 -11.72 5.09
CA VAL A 141 3.30 -12.81 4.11
C VAL A 141 3.59 -12.30 2.70
N VAL A 142 3.04 -11.14 2.32
CA VAL A 142 3.30 -10.52 1.01
C VAL A 142 4.79 -10.27 0.82
N ILE A 143 5.47 -9.64 1.79
CA ILE A 143 6.91 -9.35 1.74
C ILE A 143 7.73 -10.63 1.54
N VAL A 144 7.44 -11.69 2.31
CA VAL A 144 8.18 -12.96 2.21
C VAL A 144 7.95 -13.61 0.86
N LEU A 145 6.69 -13.70 0.40
CA LEU A 145 6.37 -14.33 -0.87
C LEU A 145 7.00 -13.58 -2.05
N THR A 146 6.93 -12.26 -2.09
CA THR A 146 7.53 -11.48 -3.19
C THR A 146 9.05 -11.53 -3.15
N HIS A 147 9.67 -11.55 -1.96
CA HIS A 147 11.10 -11.76 -1.83
C HIS A 147 11.55 -13.08 -2.47
N LEU A 148 10.88 -14.18 -2.10
CA LEU A 148 11.17 -15.53 -2.61
C LEU A 148 10.94 -15.63 -4.12
N VAL A 149 9.88 -15.02 -4.62
CA VAL A 149 9.61 -14.96 -6.07
C VAL A 149 10.69 -14.16 -6.79
N GLY A 150 11.14 -13.03 -6.24
CA GLY A 150 12.23 -12.24 -6.82
C GLY A 150 13.54 -13.02 -6.88
N ASP A 151 13.92 -13.68 -5.79
CA ASP A 151 15.09 -14.58 -5.74
C ASP A 151 14.99 -15.70 -6.79
N TRP A 152 13.81 -16.30 -6.92
CA TRP A 152 13.55 -17.35 -7.89
C TRP A 152 13.73 -16.83 -9.32
N ILE A 153 13.15 -15.67 -9.65
CA ILE A 153 13.31 -15.05 -10.97
C ILE A 153 14.79 -14.76 -11.27
N SER A 154 15.53 -14.19 -10.30
CA SER A 154 16.96 -13.89 -10.46
C SER A 154 17.79 -15.15 -10.77
N ARG A 155 17.51 -16.27 -10.10
CA ARG A 155 18.28 -17.51 -10.31
C ARG A 155 18.02 -18.19 -11.65
N PHE A 156 16.81 -18.07 -12.18
CA PHE A 156 16.40 -18.78 -13.41
C PHE A 156 16.49 -17.92 -14.67
N PHE A 157 16.38 -16.59 -14.54
CA PHE A 157 16.33 -15.66 -15.67
C PHE A 157 17.38 -14.53 -15.61
N GLY A 158 18.15 -14.43 -14.53
CA GLY A 158 19.18 -13.40 -14.31
C GLY A 158 20.58 -13.79 -14.78
#